data_AF-A0A376U9E4-F1
#
_entry.id   AF-A0A376U9E4-F1
#
_cell.length_a   1.000
_cell.length_b   1.000
_cell.length_c   1.000
_cell.angle_alpha   90.00
_cell.angle_beta   90.00
_cell.angle_gamma   90.00
#
_symmetry.space_group_name_H-M   'P 1'
#
loop_
_entity.id
_entity.type
_entity.pdbx_description
1 polymer ?
#
loop_
_entity_poly.entity_id
_entity_poly.type
_entity_poly.pdbx_seq_one_letter_code
_entity_poly.pdbx_strand_id
1 'polypeptide(L)'
;MASVYRRKTGATICGDGVLTRVEGEERVEETLLTVPGNYPAYYAAIRDALNGDGENPVPASQAIQVMELIELGIESAKHRATLCLA
;
A
#
# COMPACT_ATOMS: atom_id res chain seq x y z
N MET A 1 44.27 4.27 6.68
CA MET A 1 43.95 2.89 6.26
C MET A 1 42.50 2.81 5.84
N ALA A 2 42.21 2.00 4.82
CA ALA A 2 41.09 2.12 3.89
C ALA A 2 39.69 2.17 4.51
N SER A 3 38.99 3.29 4.28
CA SER A 3 37.53 3.35 4.33
C SER A 3 37.01 2.56 3.14
N VAL A 4 36.36 1.42 3.40
CA VAL A 4 35.72 0.60 2.37
C VAL A 4 34.44 1.33 1.95
N TYR A 5 34.58 2.28 1.02
CA TYR A 5 33.47 2.88 0.32
C TYR A 5 32.90 1.81 -0.63
N ARG A 6 31.76 1.20 -0.27
CA ARG A 6 31.06 0.28 -1.15
C ARG A 6 30.53 1.07 -2.35
N ARG A 7 31.31 1.09 -3.44
CA ARG A 7 30.88 1.56 -4.76
C ARG A 7 29.63 0.77 -5.17
N LYS A 8 28.49 1.46 -5.26
CA LYS A 8 27.31 0.99 -6.01
C LYS A 8 27.67 1.02 -7.51
N THR A 9 28.29 -0.06 -7.99
CA THR A 9 28.45 -0.32 -9.42
C THR A 9 27.22 -1.08 -9.91
N GLY A 10 26.51 -0.51 -10.89
CA GLY A 10 25.38 -1.16 -11.58
C GLY A 10 24.05 -0.50 -11.24
N ALA A 11 23.37 0.00 -12.26
CA ALA A 11 22.15 0.77 -12.16
C ALA A 11 20.96 -0.07 -11.68
N THR A 12 20.52 0.15 -10.43
CA THR A 12 19.16 -0.18 -9.99
C THR A 12 18.70 0.95 -9.07
N ILE A 13 17.91 1.86 -9.62
CA ILE A 13 17.21 2.89 -8.87
C ILE A 13 15.97 2.26 -8.23
N CYS A 14 15.96 2.16 -6.89
CA CYS A 14 14.77 2.09 -6.02
C CYS A 14 13.90 0.81 -6.03
N GLY A 15 13.75 0.14 -4.87
CA GLY A 15 12.53 -0.59 -4.50
C GLY A 15 12.24 -1.94 -5.15
N ASP A 16 13.14 -2.91 -5.10
CA ASP A 16 12.78 -4.30 -5.47
C ASP A 16 12.42 -5.10 -4.21
N GLY A 17 11.31 -5.83 -4.28
CA GLY A 17 10.87 -6.77 -3.24
C GLY A 17 11.22 -8.20 -3.62
N VAL A 18 11.56 -9.04 -2.64
CA VAL A 18 11.74 -10.48 -2.86
C VAL A 18 10.45 -11.19 -2.47
N LEU A 19 9.81 -11.85 -3.44
CA LEU A 19 8.67 -12.74 -3.22
C LEU A 19 9.20 -14.15 -3.00
N THR A 20 8.93 -14.72 -1.82
CA THR A 20 9.18 -16.14 -1.57
C THR A 20 7.91 -16.92 -1.81
N ARG A 21 7.92 -17.82 -2.79
CA ARG A 21 6.83 -18.75 -3.09
C ARG A 21 7.21 -20.17 -2.67
N VAL A 22 6.24 -20.92 -2.16
CA VAL A 22 6.40 -22.36 -1.93
C VAL A 22 5.84 -23.09 -3.15
N GLU A 23 6.69 -23.85 -3.84
CA GLU A 23 6.33 -24.72 -4.96
C GLU A 23 6.62 -26.18 -4.57
N GLY A 24 5.60 -26.88 -4.08
CA GLY A 24 5.78 -28.22 -3.52
C GLY A 24 6.59 -28.20 -2.22
N GLU A 25 7.73 -28.89 -2.21
CA GLU A 25 8.69 -28.89 -1.08
C GLU A 25 9.77 -27.80 -1.23
N GLU A 26 9.81 -27.10 -2.37
CA GLU A 26 10.82 -26.10 -2.68
C GLU A 26 10.35 -24.68 -2.34
N ARG A 27 11.30 -23.86 -1.89
CA ARG A 27 11.11 -22.41 -1.72
C ARG A 27 11.83 -21.70 -2.85
N VAL A 28 11.06 -21.01 -3.68
CA VAL A 28 11.57 -20.23 -4.80
C VAL A 28 11.51 -18.75 -4.42
N GLU A 29 12.63 -18.05 -4.58
CA GLU A 29 12.71 -16.60 -4.41
C GLU A 29 12.69 -15.91 -5.77
N GLU A 30 11.83 -14.92 -5.93
CA GLU A 30 11.70 -14.12 -7.13
C GLU A 30 11.82 -12.63 -6.77
N THR A 31 12.69 -11.91 -7.49
CA THR A 31 12.79 -10.45 -7.34
C THR A 31 11.74 -9.77 -8.20
N LEU A 32 10.86 -9.00 -7.56
CA LEU A 32 9.79 -8.25 -8.21
C LEU A 32 10.03 -6.74 -8.10
N LEU A 33 9.83 -6.06 -9.22
CA LEU A 33 9.84 -4.60 -9.28
C LEU A 33 8.66 -4.03 -8.48
N THR A 34 8.92 -3.06 -7.60
CA THR A 34 7.84 -2.35 -6.90
C THR A 34 7.72 -0.90 -7.37
N VAL A 35 6.52 -0.34 -7.21
CA VAL A 35 6.28 1.08 -7.48
C VAL A 35 6.72 1.88 -6.25
N PRO A 36 7.56 2.92 -6.40
CA PRO A 36 7.93 3.79 -5.29
C PRO A 36 6.70 4.46 -4.67
N GLY A 37 6.61 4.47 -3.34
CA GLY A 37 5.53 5.16 -2.63
C GLY A 37 5.55 6.68 -2.89
N ASN A 38 4.38 7.29 -3.03
CA ASN A 38 4.22 8.72 -3.30
C ASN A 38 3.22 9.39 -2.34
N TYR A 39 3.57 9.42 -1.05
CA TYR A 39 2.77 10.13 -0.05
C TYR A 39 2.56 11.64 -0.33
N PRO A 40 3.54 12.38 -0.90
CA PRO A 40 3.34 13.78 -1.27
C PRO A 40 2.19 14.03 -2.26
N ALA A 41 1.83 13.05 -3.10
CA ALA A 41 0.71 13.19 -4.04
C ALA A 41 -0.62 13.48 -3.34
N TYR A 42 -0.85 12.92 -2.15
CA TYR A 42 -2.06 13.17 -1.39
C TYR A 42 -2.21 14.67 -1.06
N TYR A 43 -1.16 15.29 -0.52
CA TYR A 43 -1.19 16.72 -0.17
C TYR A 43 -1.24 17.63 -1.39
N ALA A 44 -0.60 17.23 -2.51
CA ALA A 44 -0.72 17.96 -3.77
C ALA A 44 -2.18 17.97 -4.26
N ALA A 45 -2.86 16.82 -4.24
CA ALA A 45 -4.26 16.72 -4.61
C ALA A 45 -5.20 17.47 -3.63
N ILE A 46 -4.90 17.49 -2.32
CA ILE A 46 -5.64 18.32 -1.35
C ILE A 46 -5.50 19.80 -1.69
N ARG A 47 -4.28 20.28 -1.99
CA ARG A 47 -4.06 21.67 -2.42
C ARG A 47 -4.90 21.99 -3.67
N ASP A 48 -4.88 21.10 -4.66
CA ASP A 48 -5.60 21.32 -5.92
C ASP A 48 -7.12 21.35 -5.69
N ALA A 49 -7.65 20.44 -4.85
CA ALA A 49 -9.06 20.44 -4.46
C ALA A 49 -9.48 21.72 -3.71
N LEU A 50 -8.63 22.23 -2.81
CA LEU A 50 -8.90 23.48 -2.09
C LEU A 50 -8.93 24.71 -3.00
N ASN A 51 -8.17 24.68 -4.10
CA ASN A 51 -8.17 25.74 -5.12
C ASN A 51 -9.29 25.57 -6.17
N GLY A 52 -10.04 24.47 -6.13
CA GLY A 52 -11.08 24.15 -7.12
C GLY A 52 -10.56 23.50 -8.40
N ASP A 53 -9.28 23.12 -8.44
CA ASP A 53 -8.59 22.52 -9.61
C ASP A 53 -8.58 20.97 -9.57
N GLY A 54 -9.51 20.37 -8.84
CA GLY A 54 -9.63 18.92 -8.72
C GLY A 54 -10.66 18.49 -7.67
N GLU A 55 -10.89 17.18 -7.59
CA GLU A 55 -11.73 16.59 -6.54
C GLU A 55 -10.91 16.28 -5.29
N ASN A 56 -11.58 16.15 -4.15
CA ASN A 56 -10.93 15.68 -2.92
C ASN A 56 -10.36 14.26 -3.14
N PRO A 57 -9.04 14.02 -2.97
CA PRO A 57 -8.42 12.73 -3.24
C PRO A 57 -8.98 11.58 -2.39
N VAL A 58 -9.48 11.87 -1.19
CA VAL A 58 -10.17 10.91 -0.33
C VAL A 58 -11.36 11.61 0.34
N PRO A 59 -12.55 11.58 -0.28
CA PRO A 59 -13.76 12.14 0.30
C PRO A 59 -14.13 11.47 1.62
N ALA A 60 -14.76 12.23 2.53
CA ALA A 60 -15.18 11.71 3.84
C ALA A 60 -16.14 10.51 3.74
N SER A 61 -16.96 10.43 2.68
CA SER A 61 -17.85 9.29 2.42
C SER A 61 -17.09 7.97 2.27
N GLN A 62 -15.90 7.97 1.67
CA GLN A 62 -15.08 6.76 1.56
C GLN A 62 -14.56 6.33 2.93
N ALA A 63 -14.18 7.28 3.79
CA ALA A 63 -13.76 6.96 5.17
C ALA A 63 -14.93 6.38 6.00
N ILE A 64 -16.14 6.89 5.82
CA ILE A 64 -17.35 6.35 6.47
C ILE A 64 -17.58 4.88 6.07
N GLN A 65 -17.48 4.56 4.78
CA GLN A 65 -17.62 3.17 4.30
C GLN A 65 -16.59 2.22 4.93
N VAL A 66 -15.36 2.70 5.15
CA VAL A 66 -14.33 1.91 5.87
C VAL A 66 -14.75 1.68 7.32
N MET A 67 -15.30 2.68 7.99
CA MET A 67 -15.80 2.54 9.37
C MET A 67 -16.95 1.54 9.45
N GLU A 68 -17.90 1.59 8.52
CA GLU A 68 -19.02 0.63 8.43
C GLU A 68 -18.50 -0.80 8.26
N LEU A 69 -17.49 -1.01 7.41
CA LEU A 69 -16.86 -2.33 7.23
C LEU A 69 -16.14 -2.81 8.50
N ILE A 70 -15.51 -1.91 9.26
CA ILE A 70 -14.87 -2.26 10.53
C ILE A 70 -15.92 -2.72 11.55
N GLU A 71 -17.03 -1.98 11.67
CA GLU A 71 -18.14 -2.34 12.55
C GLU A 71 -18.79 -3.67 12.14
N LEU A 72 -19.01 -3.85 10.83
CA LEU A 72 -19.54 -5.11 10.28
C LEU A 72 -18.58 -6.28 10.54
N GLY A 73 -17.26 -6.06 10.47
CA GLY A 73 -16.25 -7.05 10.80
C GLY A 73 -16.31 -7.48 12.26
N ILE A 74 -16.57 -6.54 13.17
CA ILE A 74 -16.77 -6.82 14.60
C ILE A 74 -18.04 -7.68 14.80
N GLU A 75 -19.15 -7.32 14.17
CA GLU A 75 -20.39 -8.09 14.27
C GLU A 75 -20.26 -9.49 13.63
N SER A 76 -19.64 -9.58 12.46
CA SER A 76 -19.33 -10.85 11.78
C SER A 76 -18.55 -11.79 12.69
N ALA A 77 -17.53 -11.28 13.39
CA ALA A 77 -16.74 -12.07 14.34
C ALA A 77 -17.57 -12.56 15.54
N LYS A 78 -18.48 -11.74 16.07
CA LYS A 78 -19.38 -12.14 17.18
C LYS A 78 -20.34 -13.25 16.76
N HIS A 79 -20.94 -13.13 15.57
CA HIS A 79 -21.93 -14.09 15.06
C HIS A 79 -21.29 -15.31 14.38
N ARG A 80 -19.98 -15.28 14.11
CA ARG A 80 -19.25 -16.28 13.32
C ARG A 80 -19.91 -16.55 11.96
N ALA A 81 -20.44 -15.49 11.35
CA ALA A 81 -21.21 -15.53 10.12
C ALA A 81 -20.82 -14.37 9.21
N THR A 82 -20.86 -14.59 7.91
CA THR A 82 -20.70 -13.52 6.93
C THR A 82 -21.91 -12.60 6.97
N LEU A 83 -21.65 -11.29 7.08
CA LEU A 83 -22.69 -10.25 7.04
C LEU A 83 -22.54 -9.46 5.74
N CYS A 84 -23.67 -9.02 5.18
CA CYS A 84 -23.69 -8.18 3.98
C CYS A 84 -23.65 -6.70 4.39
N LEU A 85 -22.83 -5.93 3.67
CA LEU A 85 -22.91 -4.47 3.71
C LEU A 85 -24.21 -4.06 3.00
N ALA A 86 -24.97 -3.17 3.63
CA ALA A 86 -26.26 -2.70 3.13
C ALA A 86 -26.12 -1.71 1.95
#